data_AF-A0A6N7B6A1-F1
#
_entry.id   AF-A0A6N7B6A1-F1
#
_cell.length_a   1.000
_cell.length_b   1.000
_cell.length_c   1.000
_cell.angle_alpha   90.00
_cell.angle_beta   90.00
_cell.angle_gamma   90.00
#
_symmetry.space_group_name_H-M   'P 1'
#
loop_
_entity.id
_entity.type
_entity.pdbx_description
1 polymer ?
#
loop_
_entity_poly.entity_id
_entity_poly.type
_entity_poly.pdbx_seq_one_letter_code
_entity_poly.pdbx_strand_id
1 'polypeptide(L)'
;MRVDLRLKQLVAVICLAALTGTAYAAESTLDLTLPASRLYSQDTPSFMLAANDAGVAKANTETVQATPSAEFEPKLLSGSKIHQYLGIGTVVLAGLSFATHIHPADPNGPRDVNGTHAQLGKATAVMALATVATGLYAHWDDFSLEDGWSDPDNLHVLLATTGAALMAYAIEKSASQSTGTVNHAAMAELGAVGMVIAIKLTW
;
A
#
# COMPACT_ATOMS: atom_id res chain seq x y z
N MET A 1 23.61 3.95 -12.39
CA MET A 1 22.22 4.45 -12.39
C MET A 1 21.38 3.86 -13.54
N ARG A 2 21.29 2.53 -13.67
CA ARG A 2 20.40 1.83 -14.63
C ARG A 2 19.51 0.78 -13.97
N VAL A 3 19.76 0.49 -12.69
CA VAL A 3 19.03 -0.50 -11.90
C VAL A 3 17.72 0.09 -11.37
N ASP A 4 17.72 1.36 -10.94
CA ASP A 4 16.53 2.07 -10.43
C ASP A 4 15.40 2.16 -11.45
N LEU A 5 15.71 2.39 -12.73
CA LEU A 5 14.68 2.48 -13.77
C LEU A 5 14.00 1.14 -13.99
N ARG A 6 14.77 0.04 -13.94
CA ARG A 6 14.25 -1.31 -14.17
C ARG A 6 13.45 -1.82 -12.98
N LEU A 7 13.84 -1.47 -11.76
CA LEU A 7 13.09 -1.83 -10.55
C LEU A 7 11.75 -1.08 -10.48
N LYS A 8 11.76 0.23 -10.79
CA LYS A 8 10.52 1.04 -10.86
C LYS A 8 9.56 0.52 -11.94
N GLN A 9 10.08 0.11 -13.09
CA GLN A 9 9.29 -0.52 -14.17
C GLN A 9 8.72 -1.88 -13.75
N LEU A 10 9.52 -2.71 -13.07
CA LEU A 10 9.07 -4.03 -12.60
C LEU A 10 7.97 -3.91 -11.53
N VAL A 11 8.11 -2.98 -10.58
CA VAL A 11 7.09 -2.69 -9.57
C VAL A 11 5.82 -2.14 -10.19
N ALA A 12 5.93 -1.21 -11.15
CA ALA A 12 4.77 -0.70 -11.89
C ALA A 12 4.03 -1.83 -12.64
N VAL A 13 4.76 -2.78 -13.23
CA VAL A 13 4.18 -3.96 -13.90
C VAL A 13 3.50 -4.90 -12.92
N ILE A 14 4.06 -5.12 -11.72
CA ILE A 14 3.44 -5.94 -10.67
C ILE A 14 2.16 -5.28 -10.15
N CYS A 15 2.19 -3.97 -9.90
CA CYS A 15 1.02 -3.21 -9.49
C CYS A 15 -0.07 -3.21 -10.58
N LEU A 16 0.32 -3.07 -11.85
CA LEU A 16 -0.61 -3.14 -12.98
C LEU A 16 -1.18 -4.56 -13.15
N ALA A 17 -0.37 -5.61 -12.97
CA ALA A 17 -0.82 -7.00 -13.01
C ALA A 17 -1.80 -7.33 -11.86
N ALA A 18 -1.54 -6.81 -10.65
CA ALA A 18 -2.44 -6.93 -9.51
C ALA A 18 -3.79 -6.23 -9.75
N LEU A 19 -3.78 -5.08 -10.45
CA LEU A 19 -4.99 -4.37 -10.86
C LEU A 19 -5.76 -5.09 -11.99
N THR A 20 -5.08 -5.78 -12.90
CA THR A 20 -5.75 -6.54 -13.98
C THR A 20 -6.42 -7.84 -13.51
N GLY A 21 -6.06 -8.36 -12.33
CA GLY A 21 -6.65 -9.58 -11.76
C GLY A 21 -8.12 -9.45 -11.32
N THR A 22 -8.67 -8.24 -11.25
CA THR A 22 -10.07 -7.97 -10.87
C THR A 22 -10.95 -7.56 -12.06
N ALA A 23 -10.40 -7.51 -13.27
CA ALA A 23 -11.06 -6.93 -14.44
C ALA A 23 -11.10 -7.90 -15.62
N TYR A 24 -11.82 -9.01 -15.49
CA TYR A 24 -12.45 -9.60 -16.67
C TYR A 24 -13.71 -8.80 -17.01
N ALA A 25 -13.56 -7.69 -17.75
CA ALA A 25 -14.58 -7.14 -18.65
C ALA A 25 -14.04 -5.90 -19.39
N ALA A 26 -14.27 -5.92 -20.72
CA ALA A 26 -14.10 -4.85 -21.70
C ALA A 26 -12.67 -4.57 -22.21
N GLU A 27 -12.42 -5.10 -23.42
CA GLU A 27 -11.43 -4.58 -24.35
C GLU A 27 -11.57 -3.06 -24.50
N SER A 28 -10.47 -2.35 -24.38
CA SER A 28 -10.31 -1.02 -24.96
C SER A 28 -8.87 -0.90 -25.43
N THR A 29 -8.73 -0.72 -26.74
CA THR A 29 -7.46 -0.51 -27.43
C THR A 29 -6.73 0.70 -26.81
N LEU A 30 -5.61 0.44 -26.15
CA LEU A 30 -4.76 1.45 -25.53
C LEU A 30 -4.02 2.21 -26.64
N ASP A 31 -4.47 3.42 -26.94
CA ASP A 31 -3.76 4.35 -27.83
C ASP A 31 -2.58 4.99 -27.06
N LEU A 32 -1.38 4.73 -27.55
CA LEU A 32 -0.09 5.13 -26.95
C LEU A 32 0.51 6.38 -27.61
N THR A 33 -0.27 7.16 -28.37
CA THR A 33 0.23 8.45 -28.86
C THR A 33 0.38 9.44 -27.71
N LEU A 34 1.63 9.58 -27.23
CA LEU A 34 2.05 10.65 -26.33
C LEU A 34 1.84 12.01 -27.01
N PRO A 35 1.16 13.00 -26.40
CA PRO A 35 1.23 14.36 -26.89
C PRO A 35 2.67 14.86 -26.72
N ALA A 36 3.37 14.99 -27.84
CA ALA A 36 4.69 15.57 -27.88
C ALA A 36 4.63 17.03 -27.38
N SER A 37 5.51 17.32 -26.43
CA SER A 37 6.10 18.66 -26.18
C SER A 37 5.13 19.82 -25.90
N ARG A 38 4.53 19.88 -24.69
CA ARG A 38 4.06 21.14 -24.05
C ARG A 38 4.05 21.17 -22.51
N LEU A 39 4.68 20.23 -21.81
CA LEU A 39 4.72 20.22 -20.34
C LEU A 39 5.99 20.84 -19.73
N TYR A 40 6.84 21.47 -20.56
CA TYR A 40 8.05 22.17 -20.13
C TYR A 40 8.03 23.62 -20.64
N SER A 41 7.04 24.40 -20.20
CA SER A 41 7.15 25.86 -20.10
C SER A 41 7.28 26.14 -18.61
N GLN A 42 8.48 26.40 -18.09
CA GLN A 42 9.02 27.76 -17.93
C GLN A 42 7.92 28.75 -17.54
N ASP A 43 7.59 28.78 -16.24
CA ASP A 43 7.22 29.98 -15.46
C ASP A 43 6.59 29.57 -14.11
N THR A 44 7.37 28.93 -13.26
CA THR A 44 7.05 28.88 -11.82
C THR A 44 8.18 29.58 -11.06
N PRO A 45 7.93 30.73 -10.41
CA PRO A 45 8.92 31.33 -9.55
C PRO A 45 9.20 30.35 -8.41
N SER A 46 10.48 30.05 -8.23
CA SER A 46 11.04 29.28 -7.14
C SER A 46 10.42 29.69 -5.79
N PHE A 47 10.04 28.66 -5.03
CA PHE A 47 9.58 28.69 -3.63
C PHE A 47 10.24 29.83 -2.83
N MET A 48 9.55 30.97 -2.68
CA MET A 48 9.92 31.96 -1.67
C MET A 48 9.44 31.41 -0.32
N LEU A 49 10.36 30.83 0.46
CA LEU A 49 10.21 30.89 1.92
C LEU A 49 10.12 32.36 2.27
N ALA A 50 9.06 32.76 2.97
CA ALA A 50 8.88 34.12 3.44
C ALA A 50 10.13 34.56 4.20
N ALA A 51 10.92 35.45 3.61
CA ALA A 51 12.01 36.14 4.26
C ALA A 51 11.39 37.13 5.25
N ASN A 52 11.07 36.64 6.45
CA ASN A 52 10.71 37.50 7.57
C ASN A 52 11.94 37.63 8.47
N ASP A 53 12.93 38.41 8.02
CA ASP A 53 13.95 38.92 8.93
C ASP A 53 14.20 40.40 8.68
N ALA A 54 13.85 41.15 9.72
CA ALA A 54 14.41 42.42 10.18
C ALA A 54 14.55 43.55 9.13
N GLY A 55 13.47 44.31 8.90
CA GLY A 55 13.65 45.53 8.11
C GLY A 55 12.53 46.53 7.94
N VAL A 56 11.40 46.52 8.67
CA VAL A 56 10.50 47.70 8.68
C VAL A 56 9.78 47.82 10.02
N ALA A 57 10.45 48.43 11.01
CA ALA A 57 9.73 49.06 12.09
C ALA A 57 9.06 50.33 11.56
N LYS A 58 7.72 50.39 11.70
CA LYS A 58 6.79 51.51 11.43
C LYS A 58 6.28 51.65 9.99
N ALA A 59 5.10 51.09 9.73
CA ALA A 59 3.90 51.85 9.35
C ALA A 59 2.69 50.91 9.25
N ASN A 60 1.57 51.35 9.82
CA ASN A 60 0.19 50.85 9.66
C ASN A 60 -0.12 49.44 10.16
N THR A 61 -0.76 49.40 11.33
CA THR A 61 -1.55 48.27 11.83
C THR A 61 -2.82 48.13 10.99
N GLU A 62 -2.69 47.75 9.72
CA GLU A 62 -3.80 47.11 9.02
C GLU A 62 -3.86 45.67 9.53
N THR A 63 -4.89 45.37 10.30
CA THR A 63 -5.27 44.00 10.61
C THR A 63 -5.59 43.31 9.29
N VAL A 64 -4.60 42.64 8.69
CA VAL A 64 -4.81 41.70 7.61
C VAL A 64 -5.75 40.64 8.18
N GLN A 65 -7.02 40.68 7.79
CA GLN A 65 -7.94 39.59 8.08
C GLN A 65 -7.30 38.33 7.50
N ALA A 66 -6.95 37.38 8.37
CA ALA A 66 -6.54 36.06 7.94
C ALA A 66 -7.66 35.52 7.06
N THR A 67 -7.44 35.46 5.75
CA THR A 67 -8.29 34.69 4.87
C THR A 67 -8.27 33.28 5.44
N PRO A 68 -9.42 32.68 5.81
CA PRO A 68 -9.43 31.31 6.29
C PRO A 68 -8.63 30.48 5.28
N SER A 69 -7.58 29.78 5.74
CA SER A 69 -6.88 28.86 4.85
C SER A 69 -7.95 27.94 4.29
N ALA A 70 -8.09 27.87 2.97
CA ALA A 70 -8.97 26.91 2.35
C ALA A 70 -8.70 25.55 3.01
N GLU A 71 -9.74 24.93 3.56
CA GLU A 71 -9.61 23.64 4.23
C GLU A 71 -8.95 22.68 3.25
N PHE A 72 -7.86 22.05 3.68
CA PHE A 72 -7.10 21.17 2.80
C PHE A 72 -7.98 19.97 2.43
N GLU A 73 -8.42 19.91 1.18
CA GLU A 73 -9.09 18.72 0.66
C GLU A 73 -8.05 17.73 0.12
N PRO A 74 -7.87 16.57 0.77
CA PRO A 74 -6.94 15.57 0.26
C PRO A 74 -7.45 15.03 -1.07
N LYS A 75 -6.56 14.95 -2.06
CA LYS A 75 -6.87 14.29 -3.33
C LYS A 75 -7.31 12.84 -3.06
N LEU A 76 -8.45 12.45 -3.63
CA LEU A 76 -8.99 11.08 -3.50
C LEU A 76 -8.02 10.02 -4.08
N LEU A 77 -7.22 10.42 -5.07
CA LEU A 77 -6.20 9.57 -5.70
C LEU A 77 -4.83 10.20 -5.50
N SER A 78 -4.02 9.57 -4.66
CA SER A 78 -2.60 9.84 -4.44
C SER A 78 -1.88 8.53 -4.10
N GLY A 79 -0.54 8.50 -4.15
CA GLY A 79 0.23 7.32 -3.76
C GLY A 79 -0.13 6.84 -2.35
N SER A 80 -0.21 7.77 -1.40
CA SER A 80 -0.58 7.47 -0.01
C SER A 80 -2.02 6.97 0.13
N LYS A 81 -2.98 7.51 -0.64
CA LYS A 81 -4.37 7.01 -0.64
C LYS A 81 -4.49 5.62 -1.25
N ILE A 82 -3.76 5.33 -2.32
CA ILE A 82 -3.71 4.00 -2.93
C ILE A 82 -3.13 2.99 -1.93
N HIS A 83 -1.98 3.30 -1.32
CA HIS A 83 -1.39 2.47 -0.27
C HIS A 83 -2.39 2.24 0.87
N GLN A 84 -3.08 3.30 1.31
CA GLN A 84 -4.09 3.21 2.34
C GLN A 84 -5.24 2.24 1.99
N TYR A 85 -5.83 2.37 0.80
CA TYR A 85 -6.92 1.49 0.39
C TYR A 85 -6.48 0.05 0.21
N LEU A 86 -5.28 -0.19 -0.32
CA LEU A 86 -4.71 -1.54 -0.43
C LEU A 86 -4.47 -2.17 0.94
N GLY A 87 -3.96 -1.40 1.90
CA GLY A 87 -3.74 -1.88 3.27
C GLY A 87 -5.03 -2.29 3.97
N ILE A 88 -6.06 -1.44 3.93
CA ILE A 88 -7.39 -1.77 4.49
C ILE A 88 -7.99 -2.97 3.74
N GLY A 89 -7.95 -2.97 2.41
CA GLY A 89 -8.46 -4.05 1.59
C GLY A 89 -7.81 -5.39 1.92
N THR A 90 -6.50 -5.41 2.19
CA THR A 90 -5.77 -6.61 2.57
C THR A 90 -6.32 -7.19 3.88
N VAL A 91 -6.53 -6.36 4.90
CA VAL A 91 -7.10 -6.79 6.19
C VAL A 91 -8.52 -7.33 6.01
N VAL A 92 -9.34 -6.67 5.19
CA VAL A 92 -10.71 -7.14 4.89
C VAL A 92 -10.67 -8.49 4.19
N LEU A 93 -9.83 -8.68 3.18
CA LEU A 93 -9.68 -9.97 2.50
C LEU A 93 -9.15 -11.07 3.43
N ALA A 94 -8.20 -10.75 4.31
CA ALA A 94 -7.73 -11.68 5.33
C ALA A 94 -8.88 -12.11 6.26
N GLY A 95 -9.71 -11.16 6.70
CA GLY A 95 -10.91 -11.44 7.51
C GLY A 95 -11.95 -12.30 6.78
N LEU A 96 -12.19 -12.06 5.49
CA LEU A 96 -13.08 -12.89 4.67
C LEU A 96 -12.51 -14.29 4.44
N SER A 97 -11.20 -14.40 4.19
CA SER A 97 -10.50 -15.68 4.07
C SER A 97 -10.64 -16.49 5.36
N PHE A 98 -10.46 -15.84 6.52
CA PHE A 98 -10.72 -16.44 7.81
C PHE A 98 -12.18 -16.88 7.95
N ALA A 99 -13.15 -16.01 7.66
CA ALA A 99 -14.57 -16.33 7.82
C ALA A 99 -15.06 -17.49 6.93
N THR A 100 -14.37 -17.74 5.81
CA THR A 100 -14.71 -18.81 4.86
C THR A 100 -13.92 -20.09 5.06
N HIS A 101 -13.14 -20.20 6.15
CA HIS A 101 -12.47 -21.46 6.48
C HIS A 101 -13.51 -22.55 6.77
N ILE A 102 -13.35 -23.70 6.12
CA ILE A 102 -14.17 -24.88 6.36
C ILE A 102 -13.23 -26.03 6.65
N HIS A 103 -13.50 -26.78 7.72
CA HIS A 103 -12.74 -28.00 8.00
C HIS A 103 -13.00 -29.03 6.91
N PRO A 104 -11.95 -29.67 6.35
CA PRO A 104 -12.13 -30.69 5.33
C PRO A 104 -12.94 -31.87 5.89
N ALA A 105 -13.89 -32.36 5.10
CA ALA A 105 -14.70 -33.53 5.47
C ALA A 105 -13.86 -34.81 5.57
N ASP A 106 -12.82 -34.92 4.74
CA ASP A 106 -11.77 -35.93 4.84
C ASP A 106 -10.43 -35.23 5.08
N PRO A 107 -9.82 -35.34 6.27
CA PRO A 107 -8.55 -34.70 6.57
C PRO A 107 -7.39 -35.26 5.74
N ASN A 108 -7.53 -36.44 5.13
CA ASN A 108 -6.53 -37.04 4.25
C ASN A 108 -6.86 -36.85 2.76
N GLY A 109 -8.00 -36.25 2.44
CA GLY A 109 -8.44 -35.99 1.08
C GLY A 109 -7.59 -34.92 0.37
N PRO A 110 -7.75 -34.78 -0.96
CA PRO A 110 -7.11 -33.72 -1.72
C PRO A 110 -7.48 -32.34 -1.19
N ARG A 111 -6.48 -31.45 -1.07
CA ARG A 111 -6.69 -30.08 -0.62
C ARG A 111 -7.47 -29.27 -1.66
N ASP A 112 -8.50 -28.58 -1.22
CA ASP A 112 -9.19 -27.61 -2.07
C ASP A 112 -8.40 -26.30 -2.18
N VAL A 113 -7.67 -26.17 -3.29
CA VAL A 113 -6.84 -25.00 -3.61
C VAL A 113 -7.58 -23.94 -4.43
N ASN A 114 -8.85 -24.21 -4.80
CA ASN A 114 -9.64 -23.34 -5.68
C ASN A 114 -10.95 -22.87 -5.04
N GLY A 115 -11.34 -23.40 -3.88
CA GLY A 115 -12.47 -22.95 -3.10
C GLY A 115 -12.30 -21.54 -2.55
N THR A 116 -13.39 -21.00 -2.00
CA THR A 116 -13.50 -19.60 -1.57
C THR A 116 -12.38 -19.16 -0.62
N HIS A 117 -12.09 -19.97 0.41
CA HIS A 117 -10.99 -19.71 1.34
C HIS A 117 -9.63 -19.56 0.63
N ALA A 118 -9.33 -20.49 -0.30
CA ALA A 118 -8.07 -20.49 -1.03
C ALA A 118 -7.97 -19.30 -2.00
N GLN A 119 -9.06 -18.93 -2.68
CA GLN A 119 -9.09 -17.76 -3.57
C GLN A 119 -8.93 -16.45 -2.80
N LEU A 120 -9.64 -16.29 -1.67
CA LEU A 120 -9.50 -15.13 -0.81
C LEU A 120 -8.09 -15.05 -0.20
N GLY A 121 -7.49 -16.17 0.18
CA GLY A 121 -6.10 -16.23 0.61
C GLY A 121 -5.14 -15.74 -0.48
N LYS A 122 -5.24 -16.27 -1.71
CA LYS A 122 -4.42 -15.83 -2.85
C LYS A 122 -4.59 -14.33 -3.13
N ALA A 123 -5.82 -13.84 -3.14
CA ALA A 123 -6.12 -12.42 -3.32
C ALA A 123 -5.52 -11.56 -2.19
N THR A 124 -5.59 -12.03 -0.94
CA THR A 124 -4.96 -11.37 0.22
C THR A 124 -3.46 -11.24 0.02
N ALA A 125 -2.76 -12.29 -0.41
CA ALA A 125 -1.31 -12.22 -0.67
C ALA A 125 -0.94 -11.22 -1.77
N VAL A 126 -1.66 -11.25 -2.89
CA VAL A 126 -1.43 -10.29 -3.99
C VAL A 126 -1.66 -8.86 -3.52
N MET A 127 -2.74 -8.61 -2.76
CA MET A 127 -3.04 -7.29 -2.25
C MET A 127 -2.04 -6.84 -1.17
N ALA A 128 -1.56 -7.74 -0.32
CA ALA A 128 -0.53 -7.46 0.68
C ALA A 128 0.80 -7.06 0.01
N LEU A 129 1.20 -7.79 -1.05
CA LEU A 129 2.37 -7.44 -1.87
C LEU A 129 2.22 -6.06 -2.53
N ALA A 130 1.05 -5.77 -3.11
CA ALA A 130 0.75 -4.46 -3.68
C ALA A 130 0.77 -3.35 -2.60
N THR A 131 0.25 -3.63 -1.40
CA THR A 131 0.29 -2.70 -0.26
C THR A 131 1.73 -2.36 0.12
N VAL A 132 2.59 -3.36 0.29
CA VAL A 132 4.01 -3.14 0.61
C VAL A 132 4.71 -2.36 -0.51
N ALA A 133 4.49 -2.74 -1.78
CA ALA A 133 5.11 -2.08 -2.92
C ALA A 133 4.69 -0.60 -3.04
N THR A 134 3.40 -0.30 -2.86
CA THR A 134 2.89 1.06 -2.89
C THR A 134 3.33 1.88 -1.68
N GLY A 135 3.44 1.26 -0.49
CA GLY A 135 3.98 1.90 0.70
C GLY A 135 5.44 2.28 0.49
N LEU A 136 6.25 1.34 0.02
CA LEU A 136 7.65 1.59 -0.33
C LEU A 136 7.80 2.72 -1.35
N TYR A 137 6.90 2.81 -2.33
CA TYR A 137 6.95 3.86 -3.34
C TYR A 137 6.52 5.23 -2.80
N ALA A 138 5.46 5.28 -1.99
CA ALA A 138 4.85 6.52 -1.53
C ALA A 138 5.51 7.11 -0.27
N HIS A 139 6.17 6.26 0.53
CA HIS A 139 6.66 6.55 1.87
C HIS A 139 8.13 6.14 2.05
N TRP A 140 8.92 6.06 0.97
CA TRP A 140 10.34 5.67 1.04
C TRP A 140 11.15 6.58 1.98
N ASP A 141 10.87 7.88 1.96
CA ASP A 141 11.61 8.87 2.71
C ASP A 141 11.13 9.02 4.17
N ASP A 142 10.06 8.31 4.55
CA ASP A 142 9.44 8.41 5.88
C ASP A 142 10.10 7.47 6.91
N PHE A 143 10.85 6.45 6.49
CA PHE A 143 11.51 5.52 7.40
C PHE A 143 13.03 5.77 7.49
N SER A 144 13.55 5.90 8.72
CA SER A 144 14.97 6.01 8.98
C SER A 144 15.36 5.26 10.24
N LEU A 145 16.35 4.36 10.13
CA LEU A 145 16.83 3.57 11.28
C LEU A 145 17.43 4.45 12.39
N GLU A 146 17.81 5.69 12.07
CA GLU A 146 18.34 6.66 13.04
C GLU A 146 17.25 7.15 14.02
N ASP A 147 15.98 7.13 13.61
CA ASP A 147 14.83 7.55 14.43
C ASP A 147 14.46 6.50 15.50
N GLY A 148 15.03 5.30 15.41
CA GLY A 148 14.94 4.25 16.41
C GLY A 148 13.70 3.36 16.31
N TRP A 149 13.65 2.30 17.13
CA TRP A 149 12.64 1.24 17.05
C TRP A 149 11.27 1.60 17.63
N SER A 150 11.17 2.71 18.36
CA SER A 150 9.90 3.21 18.88
C SER A 150 9.22 4.21 17.94
N ASP A 151 9.92 4.60 16.86
CA ASP A 151 9.36 5.49 15.86
C ASP A 151 8.15 4.83 15.16
N PRO A 152 6.99 5.53 15.07
CA PRO A 152 5.78 4.97 14.46
C PRO A 152 5.96 4.55 13.00
N ASP A 153 6.77 5.25 12.21
CA ASP A 153 6.96 4.96 10.79
C ASP A 153 7.86 3.73 10.60
N ASN A 154 8.92 3.61 11.40
CA ASN A 154 9.73 2.39 11.48
C ASN A 154 8.91 1.17 11.93
N LEU A 155 8.06 1.35 12.96
CA LEU A 155 7.18 0.29 13.44
C LEU A 155 6.12 -0.08 12.40
N HIS A 156 5.56 0.89 11.68
CA HIS A 156 4.62 0.66 10.60
C HIS A 156 5.24 -0.22 9.52
N VAL A 157 6.43 0.16 9.01
CA VAL A 157 7.13 -0.60 7.97
C VAL A 157 7.43 -2.02 8.45
N LEU A 158 7.94 -2.16 9.68
CA LEU A 158 8.27 -3.47 10.26
C LEU A 158 7.04 -4.36 10.37
N LEU A 159 5.97 -3.87 11.00
CA LEU A 159 4.76 -4.63 11.27
C LEU A 159 3.97 -4.92 10.01
N ALA A 160 3.82 -3.96 9.10
CA ALA A 160 3.10 -4.14 7.84
C ALA A 160 3.83 -5.13 6.94
N THR A 161 5.15 -5.00 6.78
CA THR A 161 5.94 -5.89 5.92
C THR A 161 6.03 -7.29 6.51
N THR A 162 6.27 -7.42 7.81
CA THR A 162 6.27 -8.72 8.49
C THR A 162 4.89 -9.37 8.41
N GLY A 163 3.82 -8.57 8.59
CA GLY A 163 2.45 -9.06 8.52
C GLY A 163 2.10 -9.60 7.13
N ALA A 164 2.45 -8.87 6.07
CA ALA A 164 2.32 -9.31 4.69
C ALA A 164 3.12 -10.59 4.43
N ALA A 165 4.36 -10.67 4.91
CA ALA A 165 5.21 -11.85 4.75
C ALA A 165 4.64 -13.09 5.46
N LEU A 166 4.11 -12.94 6.68
CA LEU A 166 3.49 -14.03 7.43
C LEU A 166 2.23 -14.58 6.74
N MET A 167 1.40 -13.71 6.17
CA MET A 167 0.23 -14.13 5.39
C MET A 167 0.64 -14.85 4.11
N ALA A 168 1.61 -14.32 3.36
CA ALA A 168 2.15 -14.99 2.18
C ALA A 168 2.74 -16.36 2.53
N TYR A 169 3.49 -16.44 3.64
CA TYR A 169 4.04 -17.69 4.15
C TYR A 169 2.95 -18.70 4.53
N ALA A 170 1.86 -18.26 5.17
CA ALA A 170 0.75 -19.14 5.50
C ALA A 170 0.13 -19.79 4.27
N ILE A 171 0.01 -19.04 3.17
CA ILE A 171 -0.52 -19.51 1.89
C ILE A 171 0.45 -20.50 1.24
N GLU A 172 1.74 -20.18 1.18
CA GLU A 172 2.77 -21.08 0.64
C GLU A 172 2.85 -22.39 1.44
N LYS A 173 2.82 -22.29 2.76
CA LYS A 173 2.79 -23.46 3.65
C LYS A 173 1.57 -24.34 3.39
N SER A 174 0.41 -23.74 3.10
CA SER A 174 -0.81 -24.47 2.72
C SER A 174 -0.70 -25.09 1.32
N ALA A 175 -0.14 -24.36 0.36
CA ALA A 175 -0.03 -24.79 -1.04
C ALA A 175 1.03 -25.88 -1.28
N SER A 176 2.08 -25.90 -0.47
CA SER A 176 3.16 -26.90 -0.54
C SER A 176 2.76 -28.31 -0.07
N GLN A 177 1.52 -28.50 0.37
CA GLN A 177 0.99 -29.79 0.83
C GLN A 177 -0.28 -30.14 0.05
N SER A 178 -0.26 -31.25 -0.69
CA SER A 178 -1.37 -31.70 -1.53
C SER A 178 -2.52 -32.38 -0.78
N THR A 179 -2.22 -32.93 0.40
CA THR A 179 -3.14 -33.72 1.25
C THR A 179 -2.83 -33.47 2.72
N GLY A 180 -3.73 -33.86 3.62
CA GLY A 180 -3.50 -33.74 5.06
C GLY A 180 -3.88 -32.37 5.62
N THR A 181 -3.92 -32.28 6.94
CA THR A 181 -4.13 -31.03 7.68
C THR A 181 -2.82 -30.22 7.77
N VAL A 182 -2.92 -28.91 7.59
CA VAL A 182 -1.77 -27.99 7.68
C VAL A 182 -2.10 -26.87 8.64
N ASN A 183 -1.27 -26.73 9.68
CA ASN A 183 -1.39 -25.64 10.65
C ASN A 183 -0.74 -24.38 10.07
N HIS A 184 -1.56 -23.50 9.48
CA HIS A 184 -1.12 -22.24 8.87
C HIS A 184 -1.93 -21.02 9.32
N ALA A 185 -3.13 -21.22 9.91
CA ALA A 185 -4.01 -20.14 10.36
C ALA A 185 -3.32 -19.15 11.31
N ALA A 186 -2.59 -19.65 12.32
CA ALA A 186 -1.90 -18.78 13.29
C ALA A 186 -0.92 -17.79 12.62
N MET A 187 -0.25 -18.18 11.54
CA MET A 187 0.67 -17.28 10.82
C MET A 187 -0.12 -16.21 10.05
N ALA A 188 -1.22 -16.60 9.40
CA ALA A 188 -2.09 -15.65 8.71
C ALA A 188 -2.74 -14.67 9.68
N GLU A 189 -3.23 -15.14 10.83
CA GLU A 189 -3.86 -14.33 11.88
C GLU A 189 -2.86 -13.36 12.51
N LEU A 190 -1.66 -13.83 12.90
CA LEU A 190 -0.60 -12.95 13.40
C LEU A 190 -0.21 -11.90 12.36
N GLY A 191 -0.15 -12.30 11.09
CA GLY A 191 0.15 -11.37 10.00
C GLY A 191 -0.93 -10.29 9.84
N ALA A 192 -2.21 -10.67 9.87
CA ALA A 192 -3.33 -9.75 9.79
C ALA A 192 -3.39 -8.80 11.00
N VAL A 193 -3.18 -9.30 12.22
CA VAL A 193 -3.10 -8.47 13.44
C VAL A 193 -1.95 -7.47 13.35
N GLY A 194 -0.77 -7.91 12.89
CA GLY A 194 0.38 -7.03 12.66
C GLY A 194 0.06 -5.89 11.70
N MET A 195 -0.63 -6.18 10.59
CA MET A 195 -1.07 -5.14 9.65
C MET A 195 -2.11 -4.18 10.25
N VAL A 196 -3.05 -4.67 11.05
CA VAL A 196 -4.02 -3.80 11.75
C VAL A 196 -3.31 -2.84 12.69
N ILE A 197 -2.32 -3.31 13.45
CA ILE A 197 -1.52 -2.47 14.34
C ILE A 197 -0.73 -1.45 13.51
N ALA A 198 -0.08 -1.87 12.43
CA ALA A 198 0.67 -0.97 11.55
C ALA A 198 -0.21 0.18 11.01
N ILE A 199 -1.41 -0.14 10.52
CA ILE A 199 -2.39 0.85 10.06
C ILE A 199 -2.72 1.86 11.17
N LYS A 200 -2.93 1.36 12.39
CA LYS A 200 -3.32 2.20 13.54
C LYS A 200 -2.20 3.14 14.02
N LEU A 201 -0.93 2.81 13.78
CA LEU A 201 0.20 3.65 14.17
C LEU A 201 0.29 4.92 13.33
N THR A 202 -0.09 4.85 12.06
CA THR A 202 0.04 5.96 11.13
C THR A 202 -1.28 6.72 10.90
N TRP A 203 -2.44 6.13 11.24
CA TRP A 203 -3.77 6.73 11.02
C TRP A 203 -4.67 6.75 12.27
#